data_AF-A0AAW5CFP8-F1
#
_entry.id   AF-A0AAW5CFP8-F1
#
_cell.length_a   1.000
_cell.length_b   1.000
_cell.length_c   1.000
_cell.angle_alpha   90.00
_cell.angle_beta   90.00
_cell.angle_gamma   90.00
#
_symmetry.space_group_name_H-M   'P 1'
#
loop_
_entity.id
_entity.type
_entity.pdbx_description
1 polymer ?
#
loop_
_entity_poly.entity_id
_entity_poly.type
_entity_poly.pdbx_seq_one_letter_code
_entity_poly.pdbx_strand_id
1 'polypeptide(L)'
;MPAYLMVAIPYWIVIDLIIMQKGVKMFAFDFGFVTFFTQGTRTFWYVLFIVFAYLIYPFVYKILHVKWSDWGQLLILLIIALVIQFLPRIVAPVLNLNIEILLGRFLVFFIGCWCGKKVYQNACINNIDKMGILFGVMIMLCGFLPVTKIVVSKLGFRILMCFWGIFLLYCIAVSMRKMPKRIVKILEQFGKMSYELYLTHVAIRALMNVIGIKTFYFQNYVFGILISLFLTYTIVKLQKKLI
;
A
#
# COMPACT_ATOMS: atom_id res chain seq x y z
N MET A 1 9.85 -0.18 -11.53
CA MET A 1 10.36 1.20 -11.73
C MET A 1 10.02 1.82 -13.08
N PRO A 2 10.10 1.15 -14.26
CA PRO A 2 9.82 1.82 -15.54
C PRO A 2 8.39 2.37 -15.64
N ALA A 3 7.40 1.67 -15.05
CA ALA A 3 6.02 2.14 -14.96
C ALA A 3 5.87 3.46 -14.18
N TYR A 4 6.67 3.67 -13.12
CA TYR A 4 6.63 4.92 -12.36
C TYR A 4 7.09 6.10 -13.22
N LEU A 5 8.21 5.95 -13.94
CA LEU A 5 8.74 7.00 -14.80
C LEU A 5 7.72 7.38 -15.89
N MET A 6 7.10 6.38 -16.53
CA MET A 6 6.11 6.59 -17.59
C MET A 6 4.83 7.29 -17.11
N VAL A 7 4.45 7.17 -15.85
CA VAL A 7 3.23 7.80 -15.30
C VAL A 7 3.56 9.12 -14.60
N ALA A 8 4.62 9.17 -13.80
CA ALA A 8 4.94 10.31 -12.95
C ALA A 8 5.48 11.49 -13.75
N ILE A 9 6.32 11.25 -14.78
CA ILE A 9 6.87 12.32 -15.62
C ILE A 9 5.75 13.13 -16.30
N PRO A 10 4.84 12.52 -17.09
CA PRO A 10 3.77 13.28 -17.72
C PRO A 10 2.82 13.90 -16.70
N TYR A 11 2.55 13.22 -15.59
CA TYR A 11 1.70 13.77 -14.53
C TYR A 11 2.26 15.05 -13.92
N TRP A 12 3.53 15.05 -13.48
CA TRP A 12 4.13 16.21 -12.83
C TRP A 12 4.41 17.35 -13.81
N ILE A 13 4.69 17.06 -15.08
CA ILE A 13 4.74 18.09 -16.14
C ILE A 13 3.39 18.81 -16.23
N VAL A 14 2.29 18.07 -16.31
CA VAL A 14 0.95 18.66 -16.42
C VAL A 14 0.60 19.45 -15.17
N ILE A 15 0.90 18.93 -13.97
CA ILE A 15 0.54 19.61 -12.72
C ILE A 15 1.42 20.83 -12.46
N ASP A 16 2.75 20.68 -12.45
CA ASP A 16 3.64 21.73 -11.95
C ASP A 16 4.01 22.76 -13.00
N LEU A 17 4.07 22.38 -14.28
CA LEU A 17 4.42 23.30 -15.37
C LEU A 17 3.18 23.92 -16.02
N ILE A 18 2.12 23.13 -16.24
CA ILE A 18 0.94 23.60 -16.99
C ILE A 18 -0.13 24.19 -16.07
N ILE A 19 -0.56 23.44 -15.04
CA ILE A 19 -1.74 23.81 -14.24
C ILE A 19 -1.37 24.75 -13.08
N MET A 20 -0.39 24.39 -12.26
CA MET A 20 -0.05 25.13 -11.04
C MET A 20 1.09 26.14 -11.25
N GLN A 21 1.79 26.10 -12.38
CA GLN A 21 2.91 27.00 -12.74
C GLN A 21 3.95 27.20 -11.64
N LYS A 22 4.25 26.14 -10.87
CA LYS A 22 5.19 26.17 -9.74
C LYS A 22 6.67 26.11 -10.16
N GLY A 23 6.92 25.84 -11.45
CA GLY A 23 8.24 25.81 -12.06
C GLY A 23 9.00 24.49 -11.86
N VAL A 24 10.15 24.38 -12.53
CA VAL A 24 10.94 23.14 -12.65
C VAL A 24 11.53 22.66 -11.31
N LYS A 25 11.73 23.57 -10.35
CA LYS A 25 12.23 23.21 -9.01
C LYS A 25 11.22 22.38 -8.22
N MET A 26 9.93 22.72 -8.28
CA MET A 26 8.88 21.94 -7.61
C MET A 26 8.70 20.57 -8.27
N PHE A 27 8.76 20.50 -9.60
CA PHE A 27 8.79 19.22 -10.32
C PHE A 27 9.90 18.27 -9.80
N ALA A 28 11.13 18.78 -9.61
CA ALA A 28 12.23 17.96 -9.10
C ALA A 28 11.99 17.51 -7.65
N PHE A 29 11.44 18.38 -6.80
CA PHE A 29 11.11 18.02 -5.42
C PHE A 29 9.96 17.01 -5.31
N ASP A 30 8.94 17.14 -6.15
CA ASP A 30 7.81 16.21 -6.23
C ASP A 30 8.24 14.85 -6.81
N PHE A 31 9.06 14.86 -7.86
CA PHE A 31 9.64 13.65 -8.44
C PHE A 31 10.56 12.92 -7.45
N GLY A 32 11.33 13.67 -6.67
CA GLY A 32 12.22 13.17 -5.61
C GLY A 32 11.53 12.84 -4.29
N PHE A 33 10.19 12.93 -4.21
CA PHE A 33 9.39 12.72 -2.99
C PHE A 33 9.70 13.66 -1.82
N VAL A 34 10.43 14.76 -2.02
CA VAL A 34 10.79 15.71 -0.95
C VAL A 34 9.53 16.39 -0.40
N THR A 35 8.59 16.71 -1.29
CA THR A 35 7.28 17.29 -0.95
C THR A 35 6.41 16.35 -0.12
N PHE A 36 6.64 15.03 -0.18
CA PHE A 36 5.93 14.09 0.70
C PHE A 36 6.32 14.30 2.17
N PHE A 37 7.60 14.57 2.44
CA PHE A 37 8.10 14.82 3.79
C PHE A 37 7.71 16.22 4.30
N THR A 38 7.83 17.24 3.45
CA THR A 38 7.63 18.65 3.83
C THR A 38 6.18 19.10 3.75
N GLN A 39 5.48 18.78 2.67
CA GLN A 39 4.13 19.27 2.35
C GLN A 39 3.04 18.19 2.42
N GLY A 40 3.42 16.92 2.60
CA GLY A 40 2.47 15.81 2.72
C GLY A 40 1.79 15.42 1.40
N THR A 41 2.43 15.63 0.24
CA THR A 41 1.91 15.24 -1.07
C THR A 41 1.83 13.70 -1.22
N ARG A 42 0.61 13.15 -1.17
CA ARG A 42 0.36 11.69 -1.12
C ARG A 42 0.06 11.06 -2.48
N THR A 43 0.54 11.61 -3.59
CA THR A 43 0.22 11.09 -4.93
C THR A 43 0.97 9.79 -5.22
N PHE A 44 2.30 9.78 -5.09
CA PHE A 44 3.10 8.58 -5.41
C PHE A 44 3.83 7.96 -4.21
N TRP A 45 3.44 8.30 -2.98
CA TRP A 45 4.07 7.83 -1.74
C TRP A 45 4.27 6.31 -1.65
N TYR A 46 3.39 5.52 -2.29
CA TYR A 46 3.50 4.06 -2.28
C TYR A 46 4.72 3.56 -3.06
N VAL A 47 5.18 4.28 -4.09
CA VAL A 47 6.43 3.96 -4.80
C VAL A 47 7.62 4.14 -3.88
N LEU A 48 7.66 5.24 -3.12
CA LEU A 48 8.67 5.47 -2.10
C LEU A 48 8.67 4.36 -1.04
N PHE A 49 7.49 3.91 -0.59
CA PHE A 49 7.37 2.77 0.31
C PHE A 49 7.98 1.49 -0.28
N ILE A 50 7.69 1.17 -1.55
CA ILE A 50 8.26 -0.01 -2.22
C ILE A 50 9.78 0.07 -2.22
N VAL A 51 10.37 1.22 -2.56
CA VAL A 51 11.83 1.40 -2.53
C VAL A 51 12.40 1.08 -1.15
N PHE A 52 11.81 1.62 -0.08
CA PHE A 52 12.24 1.31 1.29
C PHE A 52 12.06 -0.17 1.65
N ALA A 53 10.94 -0.78 1.24
CA ALA A 53 10.68 -2.19 1.49
C ALA A 53 11.76 -3.08 0.85
N TYR A 54 12.19 -2.78 -0.37
CA TYR A 54 13.29 -3.49 -1.04
C TYR A 54 14.64 -3.29 -0.34
N LEU A 55 14.94 -2.08 0.12
CA LEU A 55 16.18 -1.82 0.86
C LEU A 55 16.24 -2.54 2.21
N ILE A 56 15.10 -2.66 2.89
CA ILE A 56 14.99 -3.32 4.20
C ILE A 56 14.87 -4.85 4.06
N TYR A 57 14.42 -5.36 2.91
CA TYR A 57 14.18 -6.79 2.69
C TYR A 57 15.37 -7.71 3.02
N PRO A 58 16.64 -7.41 2.66
CA PRO A 58 17.78 -8.26 3.03
C PRO A 58 17.92 -8.47 4.54
N PHE A 59 17.58 -7.45 5.34
CA PHE A 59 17.59 -7.55 6.80
C PHE A 59 16.44 -8.42 7.30
N VAL A 60 15.23 -8.23 6.77
CA VAL A 60 14.06 -9.07 7.07
C VAL A 60 14.34 -10.53 6.72
N TYR A 61 14.94 -10.78 5.57
CA TYR A 61 15.30 -12.12 5.10
C TYR A 61 16.27 -12.80 6.07
N LYS A 62 17.28 -12.09 6.57
CA LYS A 62 18.20 -12.61 7.60
C LYS A 62 17.44 -13.04 8.85
N ILE A 63 16.54 -12.20 9.37
CA ILE A 63 15.71 -12.52 10.56
C ILE A 63 14.88 -13.78 10.32
N LEU A 64 14.24 -13.90 9.15
CA LEU A 64 13.39 -15.04 8.80
C LEU A 64 14.15 -16.37 8.66
N HIS A 65 15.49 -16.34 8.52
CA HIS A 65 16.34 -17.54 8.41
C HIS A 65 17.20 -17.81 9.66
N VAL A 66 17.03 -17.05 10.73
CA VAL A 66 17.66 -17.37 12.03
C VAL A 66 17.03 -18.66 12.60
N LYS A 67 17.83 -19.48 13.30
CA LYS A 67 17.39 -20.71 14.00
C LYS A 67 16.48 -20.44 15.22
N TRP A 68 15.49 -19.57 15.08
CA TRP A 68 14.46 -19.29 16.09
C TRP A 68 13.15 -19.95 15.67
N SER A 69 12.20 -20.05 16.60
CA SER A 69 10.85 -20.50 16.28
C SER A 69 10.18 -19.55 15.27
N ASP A 70 9.35 -20.09 14.38
CA ASP A 70 8.63 -19.29 13.36
C ASP A 70 7.76 -18.18 13.99
N TRP A 71 7.22 -18.42 15.18
CA TRP A 71 6.47 -17.44 15.96
C TRP A 71 7.37 -16.38 16.59
N GLY A 72 8.56 -16.75 17.06
CA GLY A 72 9.55 -15.81 17.56
C GLY A 72 10.00 -14.83 16.46
N GLN A 73 10.22 -15.33 15.24
CA GLN A 73 10.53 -14.49 14.10
C GLN A 73 9.41 -13.49 13.78
N LEU A 74 8.14 -13.95 13.75
CA LEU A 74 6.98 -13.08 13.55
C LEU A 74 6.87 -12.02 14.65
N LEU A 75 7.07 -12.40 15.91
CA LEU A 75 6.98 -11.49 17.06
C LEU A 75 8.02 -10.37 16.97
N ILE A 76 9.28 -10.68 16.65
CA ILE A 76 10.33 -9.66 16.43
C ILE A 76 9.91 -8.70 15.33
N LEU A 77 9.46 -9.23 14.20
CA LEU A 77 9.06 -8.41 13.05
C LEU A 77 7.90 -7.48 13.40
N LEU A 78 6.93 -7.96 14.18
CA LEU A 78 5.83 -7.13 14.69
C LEU A 78 6.34 -6.04 15.64
N ILE A 79 7.25 -6.36 16.56
CA ILE A 79 7.87 -5.37 17.46
C ILE A 79 8.60 -4.30 16.65
N ILE A 80 9.41 -4.70 15.66
CA ILE A 80 10.12 -3.76 14.78
C ILE A 80 9.13 -2.85 14.04
N ALA A 81 8.04 -3.40 13.47
CA ALA A 81 7.01 -2.59 12.82
C ALA A 81 6.37 -1.58 13.77
N LEU A 82 6.06 -1.98 15.00
CA LEU A 82 5.47 -1.09 15.99
C LEU A 82 6.46 0.02 16.39
N VAL A 83 7.75 -0.30 16.58
CA VAL A 83 8.79 0.69 16.87
C VAL A 83 8.91 1.70 15.72
N ILE A 84 8.99 1.23 14.46
CA ILE A 84 9.03 2.08 13.27
C ILE A 84 7.82 3.03 13.21
N GLN A 85 6.66 2.58 13.67
CA GLN A 85 5.44 3.37 13.65
C GLN A 85 5.33 4.35 14.82
N PHE A 86 5.68 3.96 16.04
CA PHE A 86 5.49 4.78 17.24
C PHE A 86 6.66 5.71 17.53
N LEU A 87 7.90 5.35 17.17
CA LEU A 87 9.08 6.16 17.47
C LEU A 87 9.01 7.55 16.80
N PRO A 88 8.65 7.68 15.51
CA PRO A 88 8.51 9.00 14.88
C PRO A 88 7.39 9.85 15.48
N ARG A 89 6.35 9.21 16.05
CA ARG A 89 5.25 9.92 16.73
C ARG A 89 5.72 10.67 17.98
N ILE A 90 6.74 10.15 18.66
CA ILE A 90 7.30 10.76 19.88
C ILE A 90 8.37 11.79 19.51
N VAL A 91 9.27 11.45 18.59
CA VAL A 91 10.46 12.27 18.27
C VAL A 91 10.12 13.47 17.38
N ALA A 92 9.24 13.29 16.39
CA ALA A 92 8.95 14.32 15.38
C ALA A 92 7.46 14.31 14.99
N PRO A 93 6.55 14.80 15.85
CA PRO A 93 5.11 14.69 15.64
C PRO A 93 4.62 15.39 14.37
N VAL A 94 5.24 16.52 13.99
CA VAL A 94 4.89 17.26 12.76
C VAL A 94 5.20 16.44 11.50
N LEU A 95 6.38 15.82 11.46
CA LEU A 95 6.79 14.96 10.34
C LEU A 95 5.94 13.68 10.29
N ASN A 96 5.59 13.14 11.47
CA ASN A 96 4.80 11.93 11.57
C ASN A 96 3.41 12.08 10.93
N LEU A 97 2.78 13.26 10.98
CA LEU A 97 1.47 13.49 10.31
C LEU A 97 1.51 13.20 8.79
N ASN A 98 2.65 13.43 8.15
CA ASN A 98 2.85 13.19 6.73
C ASN A 98 3.22 11.72 6.46
N ILE A 99 4.17 11.17 7.22
CA ILE A 99 4.77 9.85 6.95
C ILE A 99 3.96 8.70 7.57
N GLU A 100 3.05 8.93 8.52
CA GLU A 100 2.29 7.88 9.21
C GLU A 100 1.63 6.86 8.25
N ILE A 101 1.15 7.31 7.08
CA ILE A 101 0.59 6.39 6.06
C ILE A 101 1.64 5.40 5.58
N LEU A 102 2.86 5.87 5.32
CA LEU A 102 3.98 5.05 4.86
C LEU A 102 4.45 4.11 5.98
N LEU A 103 4.59 4.62 7.21
CA LEU A 103 5.05 3.83 8.36
C LEU A 103 4.08 2.69 8.69
N GLY A 104 2.77 2.95 8.64
CA GLY A 104 1.75 1.94 8.92
C GLY A 104 1.77 0.74 7.95
N ARG A 105 2.43 0.84 6.79
CA ARG A 105 2.53 -0.27 5.84
C ARG A 105 3.63 -1.28 6.17
N PHE A 106 4.61 -0.91 7.01
CA PHE A 106 5.64 -1.86 7.44
C PHE A 106 5.07 -3.05 8.21
N LEU A 107 4.00 -2.83 8.98
CA LEU A 107 3.29 -3.91 9.68
C LEU A 107 2.79 -4.99 8.70
N VAL A 108 2.05 -4.57 7.68
CA VAL A 108 1.49 -5.50 6.67
C VAL A 108 2.61 -6.11 5.83
N PHE A 109 3.66 -5.36 5.52
CA PHE A 109 4.81 -5.85 4.78
C PHE A 109 5.55 -6.97 5.51
N PHE A 110 5.86 -6.81 6.79
CA PHE A 110 6.57 -7.86 7.52
C PHE A 110 5.73 -9.13 7.72
N ILE A 111 4.42 -8.98 7.98
CA ILE A 111 3.50 -10.12 8.00
C ILE A 111 3.48 -10.81 6.63
N GLY A 112 3.47 -10.03 5.54
CA GLY A 112 3.59 -10.52 4.17
C GLY A 112 4.88 -11.31 3.93
N CYS A 113 6.03 -10.82 4.39
CA CYS A 113 7.31 -11.53 4.27
C CYS A 113 7.31 -12.87 5.03
N TRP A 114 6.73 -12.89 6.24
CA TRP A 114 6.58 -14.13 7.00
C TRP A 114 5.65 -15.13 6.31
N CYS A 115 4.52 -14.68 5.77
CA CYS A 115 3.65 -15.51 4.92
C CYS A 115 4.40 -16.03 3.68
N GLY A 116 5.23 -15.20 3.05
CA GLY A 116 6.05 -15.57 1.90
C GLY A 116 7.02 -16.72 2.19
N LYS A 117 7.66 -16.73 3.36
CA LYS A 117 8.49 -17.86 3.83
C LYS A 117 7.68 -19.15 3.88
N LYS A 118 6.49 -19.13 4.46
CA LYS A 118 5.62 -20.32 4.57
C LYS A 118 5.18 -20.84 3.19
N VAL A 119 4.88 -19.94 2.26
CA VAL A 119 4.55 -20.31 0.87
C VAL A 119 5.76 -20.95 0.19
N TYR A 120 6.95 -20.38 0.33
CA TYR A 120 8.18 -20.95 -0.25
C TYR A 120 8.48 -22.35 0.31
N GLN A 121 8.20 -22.57 1.59
CA GLN A 121 8.38 -23.86 2.26
C GLN A 121 7.22 -24.85 2.04
N ASN A 122 6.18 -24.47 1.26
CA ASN A 122 4.93 -25.23 1.10
C ASN A 122 4.28 -25.65 2.44
N ALA A 123 4.47 -24.87 3.49
CA ALA A 123 3.93 -25.14 4.80
C ALA A 123 2.42 -24.83 4.84
N CYS A 124 1.64 -25.71 5.47
CA CYS A 124 0.21 -25.47 5.69
C CYS A 124 -0.01 -24.37 6.74
N ILE A 125 -1.08 -23.60 6.57
CA ILE A 125 -1.53 -22.62 7.56
C ILE A 125 -2.11 -23.37 8.76
N ASN A 126 -1.44 -23.29 9.91
CA ASN A 126 -1.86 -23.95 11.14
C ASN A 126 -3.09 -23.27 11.74
N ASN A 127 -3.79 -23.97 12.65
CA ASN A 127 -4.96 -23.39 13.33
C ASN A 127 -4.61 -22.14 14.15
N ILE A 128 -3.39 -22.06 14.70
CA ILE A 128 -2.89 -20.87 15.40
C ILE A 128 -2.74 -19.69 14.44
N ASP A 129 -2.28 -19.93 13.21
CA ASP A 129 -2.17 -18.88 12.17
C ASP A 129 -3.57 -18.37 11.80
N LYS A 130 -4.54 -19.27 11.65
CA LYS A 130 -5.95 -18.90 11.40
C LYS A 130 -6.51 -18.05 12.54
N MET A 131 -6.22 -18.42 13.79
CA MET A 131 -6.61 -17.61 14.96
C MET A 131 -5.98 -16.23 14.92
N GLY A 132 -4.70 -16.10 14.55
CA GLY A 132 -4.03 -14.81 14.37
C GLY A 132 -4.65 -13.94 13.28
N ILE A 133 -5.14 -14.54 12.19
CA ILE A 133 -5.87 -13.81 11.13
C ILE A 133 -7.28 -13.42 11.60
N LEU A 134 -7.99 -14.32 12.28
CA LEU A 134 -9.30 -14.07 12.89
C LEU A 134 -9.25 -13.00 13.99
N PHE A 135 -8.11 -12.86 14.66
CA PHE A 135 -7.88 -11.79 15.63
C PHE A 135 -8.17 -10.41 15.02
N GLY A 136 -7.86 -10.18 13.73
CA GLY A 136 -8.17 -8.92 13.06
C GLY A 136 -9.66 -8.54 13.06
N VAL A 137 -10.56 -9.53 13.05
CA VAL A 137 -12.01 -9.31 13.20
C VAL A 137 -12.35 -8.86 14.60
N MET A 138 -11.77 -9.51 15.61
CA MET A 138 -12.00 -9.19 17.01
C MET A 138 -11.57 -7.76 17.34
N ILE A 139 -10.41 -7.31 16.83
CA ILE A 139 -9.98 -5.92 17.04
C ILE A 139 -10.96 -4.94 16.36
N MET A 140 -11.45 -5.26 15.15
CA MET A 140 -12.42 -4.41 14.44
C MET A 140 -13.75 -4.29 15.19
N LEU A 141 -14.28 -5.40 15.70
CA LEU A 141 -15.50 -5.43 16.52
C LEU A 141 -15.30 -4.64 17.83
N CYS A 142 -14.13 -4.76 18.46
CA CYS A 142 -13.76 -3.93 19.60
C CYS A 142 -13.76 -2.44 19.25
N GLY A 143 -13.50 -2.02 18.00
CA GLY A 143 -13.59 -0.61 17.60
C GLY A 143 -14.98 0.03 17.70
N PHE A 144 -16.05 -0.78 17.71
CA PHE A 144 -17.43 -0.30 17.84
C PHE A 144 -17.87 -0.05 19.29
N LEU A 145 -17.17 -0.65 20.27
CA LEU A 145 -17.48 -0.47 21.68
C LEU A 145 -17.00 0.91 22.19
N PRO A 146 -17.79 1.62 23.00
CA PRO A 146 -17.45 2.98 23.45
C PRO A 146 -16.22 3.03 24.38
N VAL A 147 -16.00 2.00 25.20
CA VAL A 147 -14.88 1.94 26.17
C VAL A 147 -13.52 1.79 25.46
N THR A 148 -13.49 1.03 24.38
CA THR A 148 -12.30 0.74 23.57
C THR A 148 -12.00 1.84 22.55
N LYS A 149 -12.95 2.74 22.22
CA LYS A 149 -12.69 3.90 21.34
C LYS A 149 -11.54 4.78 21.83
N ILE A 150 -11.38 4.92 23.16
CA ILE A 150 -10.28 5.70 23.75
C ILE A 150 -8.93 5.03 23.46
N VAL A 151 -8.87 3.70 23.59
CA VAL A 151 -7.69 2.89 23.31
C VAL A 151 -7.37 2.87 21.81
N VAL A 152 -8.40 2.73 20.96
CA VAL A 152 -8.28 2.76 19.50
C VAL A 152 -7.85 4.13 18.98
N SER A 153 -8.33 5.21 19.59
CA SER A 153 -7.87 6.59 19.33
C SER A 153 -6.36 6.73 19.62
N LYS A 154 -5.88 6.17 20.73
CA LYS A 154 -4.46 6.18 21.08
C LYS A 154 -3.60 5.30 20.17
N LEU A 155 -4.03 4.07 19.86
CA LEU A 155 -3.32 3.14 18.97
C LEU A 155 -3.30 3.62 17.51
N GLY A 156 -4.29 4.41 17.11
CA GLY A 156 -4.42 4.94 15.77
C GLY A 156 -5.25 4.01 14.89
N PHE A 157 -6.30 4.57 14.30
CA PHE A 157 -7.27 3.88 13.43
C PHE A 157 -6.61 3.12 12.26
N ARG A 158 -5.42 3.54 11.83
CA ARG A 158 -4.68 2.91 10.73
C ARG A 158 -4.12 1.53 11.07
N ILE A 159 -3.69 1.30 12.31
CA ILE A 159 -3.21 -0.02 12.76
C ILE A 159 -4.38 -1.01 12.73
N LEU A 160 -5.53 -0.58 13.24
CA LEU A 160 -6.76 -1.35 13.22
C LEU A 160 -7.14 -1.78 11.80
N MET A 161 -7.13 -0.81 10.87
CA MET A 161 -7.43 -1.06 9.47
C MET A 161 -6.41 -1.98 8.77
N CYS A 162 -5.16 -2.05 9.25
CA CYS A 162 -4.18 -2.99 8.72
C CYS A 162 -4.53 -4.44 9.08
N PHE A 163 -4.87 -4.72 10.33
CA PHE A 163 -5.31 -6.06 10.75
C PHE A 163 -6.61 -6.48 10.07
N TRP A 164 -7.55 -5.53 9.93
CA TRP A 164 -8.77 -5.75 9.15
C TRP A 164 -8.47 -6.09 7.68
N GLY A 165 -7.52 -5.37 7.06
CA GLY A 165 -7.09 -5.64 5.69
C GLY A 165 -6.51 -7.03 5.49
N ILE A 166 -5.72 -7.54 6.44
CA ILE A 166 -5.16 -8.90 6.41
C ILE A 166 -6.27 -9.94 6.47
N PHE A 167 -7.27 -9.72 7.32
CA PHE A 167 -8.44 -10.59 7.39
C PHE A 167 -9.23 -10.62 6.06
N LEU A 168 -9.51 -9.45 5.48
CA LEU A 168 -10.18 -9.37 4.17
C LEU A 168 -9.39 -10.09 3.08
N LEU A 169 -8.06 -9.93 3.07
CA LEU A 169 -7.19 -10.65 2.13
C LEU A 169 -7.32 -12.17 2.28
N TYR A 170 -7.36 -12.67 3.53
CA TYR A 170 -7.59 -14.09 3.80
C TYR A 170 -8.95 -14.56 3.30
N CYS A 171 -10.02 -13.80 3.56
CA CYS A 171 -11.36 -14.12 3.06
C CYS A 171 -11.40 -14.19 1.53
N ILE A 172 -10.76 -13.25 0.84
CA ILE A 172 -10.64 -13.25 -0.63
C ILE A 172 -9.86 -14.49 -1.08
N ALA A 173 -8.71 -14.78 -0.48
CA ALA A 173 -7.88 -15.94 -0.84
C ALA A 173 -8.62 -17.28 -0.68
N VAL A 174 -9.40 -17.44 0.39
CA VAL A 174 -10.25 -18.62 0.60
C VAL A 174 -11.40 -18.67 -0.42
N SER A 175 -12.01 -17.52 -0.71
CA SER A 175 -13.13 -17.43 -1.66
C SER A 175 -12.70 -17.68 -3.10
N MET A 176 -11.49 -17.25 -3.49
CA MET A 176 -10.93 -17.48 -4.83
C MET A 176 -10.83 -18.97 -5.18
N ARG A 177 -10.63 -19.85 -4.19
CA ARG A 177 -10.62 -21.32 -4.41
C ARG A 177 -11.97 -21.87 -4.87
N LYS A 178 -13.07 -21.17 -4.56
CA LYS A 178 -14.44 -21.58 -4.92
C LYS A 178 -14.95 -20.87 -6.18
N MET A 179 -14.19 -19.94 -6.74
CA MET A 179 -14.62 -19.16 -7.91
C MET A 179 -14.45 -19.95 -9.23
N PRO A 180 -15.31 -19.70 -10.23
CA PRO A 180 -15.18 -20.35 -11.53
C PRO A 180 -13.87 -19.93 -12.23
N LYS A 181 -13.23 -20.88 -12.92
CA LYS A 181 -11.92 -20.71 -13.59
C LYS A 181 -11.86 -19.48 -14.53
N ARG A 182 -12.98 -19.13 -15.17
CA ARG A 182 -13.08 -17.95 -16.05
C ARG A 182 -12.83 -16.64 -15.29
N ILE A 183 -13.46 -16.48 -14.12
CA ILE A 183 -13.31 -15.28 -13.28
C ILE A 183 -11.89 -15.19 -12.73
N VAL A 184 -11.33 -16.31 -12.28
CA VAL A 184 -9.95 -16.37 -11.78
C VAL A 184 -8.96 -15.95 -12.86
N LYS A 185 -9.14 -16.39 -14.12
CA LYS A 185 -8.27 -16.01 -15.24
C LYS A 185 -8.33 -14.50 -15.54
N ILE A 186 -9.51 -13.90 -15.46
CA ILE A 186 -9.69 -12.46 -15.63
C ILE A 186 -8.97 -11.71 -14.50
N LEU A 187 -9.18 -12.12 -13.25
CA LEU A 187 -8.51 -11.55 -12.08
C LEU A 187 -6.99 -11.69 -12.16
N GLU A 188 -6.48 -12.81 -12.65
CA GLU A 188 -5.05 -13.04 -12.86
C GLU A 188 -4.47 -12.05 -13.89
N GLN A 189 -5.21 -11.79 -14.98
CA GLN A 189 -4.80 -10.82 -16.00
C GLN A 189 -4.75 -9.39 -15.45
N PHE A 190 -5.72 -8.99 -14.64
CA PHE A 190 -5.68 -7.71 -13.93
C PHE A 190 -4.56 -7.68 -12.88
N GLY A 191 -4.31 -8.81 -12.20
CA GLY A 191 -3.24 -8.96 -11.23
C GLY A 191 -1.85 -8.69 -11.81
N LYS A 192 -1.61 -9.13 -13.06
CA LYS A 192 -0.35 -8.89 -13.80
C LYS A 192 -0.08 -7.41 -14.08
N MET A 193 -1.12 -6.57 -14.12
CA MET A 193 -1.02 -5.13 -14.39
C MET A 193 -1.42 -4.29 -13.17
N SER A 194 -1.47 -4.91 -11.98
CA SER A 194 -2.03 -4.30 -10.78
C SER A 194 -1.24 -3.07 -10.31
N TYR A 195 0.07 -3.09 -10.49
CA TYR A 195 0.94 -1.96 -10.14
C TYR A 195 0.76 -0.77 -11.10
N GLU A 196 0.73 -1.02 -12.40
CA GLU A 196 0.49 0.00 -13.43
C GLU A 196 -0.91 0.60 -13.26
N LEU A 197 -1.92 -0.24 -13.00
CA LEU A 197 -3.29 0.19 -12.73
C LEU A 197 -3.40 1.06 -11.49
N TYR A 198 -2.68 0.71 -10.43
CA TYR A 198 -2.62 1.53 -9.23
C TYR A 198 -2.04 2.93 -9.53
N LEU A 199 -0.92 2.99 -10.25
CA LEU A 199 -0.24 4.26 -10.56
C LEU A 199 -1.10 5.17 -11.43
N THR A 200 -1.70 4.64 -12.51
CA THR A 200 -2.56 5.44 -13.40
C THR A 200 -3.80 5.93 -12.67
N HIS A 201 -4.46 5.08 -11.89
CA HIS A 201 -5.66 5.45 -11.14
C HIS A 201 -5.37 6.55 -10.12
N VAL A 202 -4.27 6.46 -9.38
CA VAL A 202 -3.90 7.50 -8.41
C VAL A 202 -3.55 8.82 -9.12
N ALA A 203 -2.83 8.77 -10.23
CA ALA A 203 -2.50 9.95 -11.03
C ALA A 203 -3.77 10.64 -11.57
N ILE A 204 -4.68 9.89 -12.18
CA ILE A 204 -5.95 10.44 -12.70
C ILE A 204 -6.80 11.01 -11.57
N ARG A 205 -6.92 10.29 -10.45
CA ARG A 205 -7.71 10.77 -9.32
C ARG A 205 -7.16 12.08 -8.77
N ALA A 206 -5.84 12.20 -8.66
CA ALA A 206 -5.19 13.42 -8.21
C ALA A 206 -5.41 14.57 -9.21
N LEU A 207 -5.26 14.29 -10.52
CA LEU A 207 -5.52 15.26 -11.59
C LEU A 207 -6.97 15.76 -11.57
N MET A 208 -7.94 14.85 -11.47
CA MET A 208 -9.36 15.20 -11.38
C MET A 208 -9.67 16.10 -10.18
N ASN A 209 -9.07 15.80 -9.02
CA ASN A 209 -9.24 16.64 -7.84
C ASN A 209 -8.62 18.03 -8.03
N VAL A 210 -7.49 18.15 -8.73
CA VAL A 210 -6.85 19.44 -9.03
C VAL A 210 -7.68 20.27 -10.02
N ILE A 211 -8.31 19.62 -11.01
CA ILE A 211 -9.22 20.26 -11.98
C ILE A 211 -10.58 20.62 -11.34
N GLY A 212 -10.83 20.22 -10.09
CA GLY A 212 -12.07 20.53 -9.37
C GLY A 212 -13.20 19.53 -9.62
N ILE A 213 -12.93 18.42 -10.32
CA ILE A 213 -13.90 17.34 -10.51
C ILE A 213 -13.99 16.55 -9.21
N LYS A 214 -15.09 16.75 -8.47
CA LYS A 214 -15.34 16.06 -7.19
C LYS A 214 -15.46 14.55 -7.43
N THR A 215 -14.45 13.81 -6.99
CA THR A 215 -14.37 12.34 -7.09
C THR A 215 -15.31 11.59 -6.14
N PHE A 216 -16.08 12.32 -5.31
CA PHE A 216 -17.14 11.75 -4.47
C PHE A 216 -18.38 11.33 -5.27
N TYR A 217 -18.64 11.98 -6.42
CA TYR A 217 -19.76 11.58 -7.26
C TYR A 217 -19.46 10.26 -7.97
N PHE A 218 -20.41 9.33 -7.90
CA PHE A 218 -20.28 7.99 -8.46
C PHE A 218 -19.92 8.01 -9.95
N GLN A 219 -20.56 8.89 -10.74
CA GLN A 219 -20.30 9.03 -12.18
C GLN A 219 -18.84 9.42 -12.46
N ASN A 220 -18.32 10.43 -11.76
CA ASN A 220 -16.94 10.88 -11.89
C ASN A 220 -15.95 9.79 -11.46
N TYR A 221 -16.31 9.02 -10.42
CA TYR A 221 -15.48 7.93 -9.95
C TYR A 221 -15.38 6.79 -10.97
N VAL A 222 -16.52 6.35 -11.52
CA VAL A 222 -16.57 5.34 -12.60
C VAL A 222 -15.79 5.82 -13.82
N PHE A 223 -15.97 7.09 -14.20
CA PHE A 223 -15.23 7.70 -15.31
C PHE A 223 -13.71 7.66 -15.08
N GLY A 224 -13.25 8.02 -13.88
CA GLY A 224 -11.83 7.94 -13.50
C GLY A 224 -11.27 6.52 -13.59
N ILE A 225 -12.06 5.51 -13.19
CA ILE A 225 -11.67 4.10 -13.32
C ILE A 225 -11.54 3.70 -14.79
N LEU A 226 -12.50 4.06 -15.65
CA LEU A 226 -12.46 3.72 -17.06
C LEU A 226 -11.23 4.33 -17.77
N ILE A 227 -10.93 5.60 -17.48
CA ILE A 227 -9.71 6.24 -18.00
C ILE A 227 -8.46 5.52 -17.47
N SER A 228 -8.42 5.15 -16.19
CA SER A 228 -7.26 4.45 -15.62
C SER A 228 -7.00 3.11 -16.30
N LEU A 229 -8.05 2.35 -16.60
CA LEU A 229 -7.95 1.07 -17.30
C LEU A 229 -7.43 1.27 -18.72
N PHE A 230 -7.94 2.28 -19.43
CA PHE A 230 -7.50 2.60 -20.78
C PHE A 230 -6.03 3.05 -20.83
N LEU A 231 -5.62 3.95 -19.92
CA LEU A 231 -4.23 4.41 -19.82
C LEU A 231 -3.30 3.26 -19.45
N THR A 232 -3.68 2.41 -18.49
CA THR A 232 -2.88 1.24 -18.10
C THR A 232 -2.67 0.31 -19.28
N TYR A 233 -3.72 0.01 -20.04
CA TYR A 233 -3.59 -0.83 -21.24
C TYR A 233 -2.61 -0.23 -22.25
N THR A 234 -2.69 1.08 -22.47
CA THR A 234 -1.78 1.80 -23.38
C THR A 234 -0.33 1.76 -22.90
N ILE A 235 -0.09 2.01 -21.61
CA ILE A 235 1.25 1.98 -21.00
C ILE A 235 1.84 0.58 -21.08
N VAL A 236 1.08 -0.47 -20.73
CA VAL A 236 1.56 -1.86 -20.80
C VAL A 236 1.90 -2.25 -22.22
N LYS A 237 1.11 -1.80 -23.21
CA LYS A 237 1.40 -2.04 -24.64
C LYS A 237 2.67 -1.31 -25.09
N LEU A 238 2.91 -0.08 -24.62
CA LEU A 238 4.14 0.67 -24.90
C LEU A 238 5.37 0.03 -24.26
N GLN A 239 5.27 -0.42 -23.01
CA GLN A 239 6.36 -1.12 -22.31
C GLN A 239 6.79 -2.38 -23.05
N LYS A 240 5.84 -3.19 -23.53
CA LYS A 240 6.13 -4.39 -24.33
C LYS A 240 6.79 -4.12 -25.68
N LYS A 241 6.77 -2.89 -26.17
CA LYS A 241 7.44 -2.50 -27.42
C LYS A 241 8.84 -1.93 -27.20
N LEU A 242 9.13 -1.45 -25.98
CA LEU A 242 10.39 -0.83 -25.60
C LEU A 242 11.39 -1.84 -24.99
N ILE A 243 10.91 -3.02 -24.61
CA ILE A 243 11.67 -4.19 -24.13
C ILE A 243 11.65 -5.23 -25.25
#